data_AF-A0A2M6GIU8-F1
#
_entry.id   AF-A0A2M6GIU8-F1
#
_cell.length_a   1.000
_cell.length_b   1.000
_cell.length_c   1.000
_cell.angle_alpha   90.00
_cell.angle_beta   90.00
_cell.angle_gamma   90.00
#
_symmetry.space_group_name_H-M   'P 1'
#
loop_
_entity.id
_entity.type
_entity.pdbx_description
1 polymer ?
#
loop_
_entity_poly.entity_id
_entity_poly.type
_entity_poly.pdbx_seq_one_letter_code
_entity_poly.pdbx_strand_id
1 'polypeptide(L)' 'MTNKKYILGVYDDEDVLLQAIERIREAGTKIYTVFSPYPVHGIDDALGIERSRLPIAAFLYGLTGLAFALW' A
#
# COMPACT_ATOMS: atom_id res chain seq x y z
N MET A 1 11.28 26.67 5.89
CA MET A 1 11.32 25.28 6.39
C MET A 1 10.00 24.98 7.08
N THR A 2 9.09 24.29 6.40
CA THR A 2 7.75 23.99 6.93
C THR A 2 7.88 22.94 8.04
N ASN A 3 7.66 23.33 9.30
CA ASN A 3 7.87 22.49 10.49
C ASN A 3 6.70 21.49 10.65
N LYS A 4 6.61 20.50 9.77
CA LYS A 4 5.63 19.40 9.90
C LYS A 4 6.16 18.38 10.89
N LYS A 5 5.40 18.15 11.97
CA LYS A 5 5.69 17.13 12.98
C LYS A 5 4.95 15.85 12.64
N TYR A 6 5.64 14.72 12.71
CA TYR A 6 5.07 13.38 12.52
C TYR A 6 5.22 12.59 13.82
N ILE A 7 4.29 11.67 14.05
CA ILE A 7 4.35 10.70 15.14
C ILE A 7 4.79 9.37 14.52
N LEU A 8 5.81 8.74 15.10
CA LEU A 8 6.30 7.44 14.69
C LEU A 8 5.93 6.40 15.76
N GLY A 9 5.14 5.40 15.37
CA GLY A 9 4.91 4.20 16.17
C GLY A 9 5.89 3.11 15.74
N VAL A 10 6.63 2.55 16.68
CA VAL A 10 7.55 1.42 16.43
C VAL A 10 6.92 0.19 17.09
N TYR A 11 6.86 -0.91 16.35
CA TYR A 11 6.24 -2.16 16.76
C TYR A 11 7.21 -3.30 16.51
N ASP A 12 7.21 -4.25 17.43
CA ASP A 12 8.12 -5.39 17.52
C ASP A 12 7.57 -6.60 16.75
N ASP A 13 6.25 -6.66 16.63
CA ASP A 13 5.46 -7.79 16.15
C ASP A 13 4.47 -7.35 15.06
N GLU A 14 4.29 -8.19 14.05
CA GLU A 14 3.46 -7.91 12.87
C GLU A 14 1.96 -7.88 13.20
N ASP A 15 1.49 -8.75 14.09
CA ASP A 15 0.06 -8.82 14.45
C ASP A 15 -0.35 -7.57 15.23
N VAL A 16 0.54 -7.10 16.11
CA VAL A 16 0.34 -5.87 16.87
C VAL A 16 0.31 -4.65 15.95
N LEU A 17 1.19 -4.61 14.93
CA LEU A 17 1.22 -3.55 13.93
C LEU A 17 -0.09 -3.50 13.14
N LEU A 18 -0.60 -4.64 12.66
CA LEU A 18 -1.86 -4.71 11.90
C LEU A 18 -3.05 -4.22 12.73
N GLN A 19 -3.18 -4.69 13.98
CA GLN A 19 -4.24 -4.22 14.89
C GLN A 19 -4.13 -2.72 15.19
N ALA A 20 -2.91 -2.19 15.32
CA ALA A 20 -2.71 -0.77 15.53
C ALA A 20 -3.14 0.07 14.32
N ILE A 21 -2.82 -0.39 13.10
CA ILE A 21 -3.24 0.25 11.84
C ILE A 21 -4.76 0.32 11.76
N GLU A 22 -5.47 -0.78 12.04
CA GLU A 22 -6.93 -0.81 12.05
C GLU A 22 -7.52 0.22 13.03
N ARG A 23 -7.06 0.22 14.28
CA ARG A 23 -7.53 1.16 15.30
C ARG A 23 -7.27 2.63 14.94
N ILE A 24 -6.09 2.93 14.39
CA ILE A 24 -5.74 4.31 13.97
C ILE A 24 -6.63 4.76 12.81
N ARG A 25 -6.94 3.84 11.89
CA ARG A 25 -7.85 4.09 10.76
C ARG A 25 -9.29 4.31 11.24
N GLU A 26 -9.78 3.49 12.17
CA GLU A 26 -11.09 3.65 12.81
C GLU A 26 -11.19 4.97 13.59
N ALA A 27 -10.10 5.41 14.22
CA ALA A 27 -10.01 6.71 14.87
C ALA A 27 -9.98 7.89 13.88
N GLY A 28 -10.05 7.64 12.56
CA GLY A 28 -10.09 8.67 11.51
C GLY A 28 -8.75 9.37 11.27
N THR A 29 -7.66 8.86 11.85
CA THR A 29 -6.33 9.45 11.69
C THR A 29 -5.68 8.92 10.42
N LYS A 30 -5.28 9.83 9.53
CA LYS A 30 -4.68 9.46 8.25
C LYS A 30 -3.24 8.99 8.44
N ILE A 31 -3.00 7.71 8.22
CA ILE A 31 -1.67 7.12 8.21
C ILE A 31 -0.95 7.56 6.94
N TYR A 32 0.26 8.11 7.06
CA TYR A 32 1.01 8.61 5.91
C TYR A 32 1.76 7.49 5.19
N THR A 33 2.42 6.63 5.96
CA THR A 33 3.20 5.49 5.46
C THR A 33 3.49 4.53 6.61
N VAL A 34 3.71 3.26 6.27
CA VAL A 34 4.16 2.21 7.18
C VAL A 34 5.40 1.58 6.56
N PHE A 35 6.45 1.44 7.36
CA PHE A 35 7.70 0.84 6.93
C PHE A 35 7.84 -0.53 7.58
N SER A 36 8.10 -1.56 6.77
CA SER A 36 8.44 -2.91 7.23
C SER A 36 9.68 -3.41 6.49
N PRO A 37 10.61 -4.10 7.17
CA PRO A 37 11.80 -4.68 6.52
C PRO A 37 11.47 -5.85 5.58
N TYR A 38 10.25 -6.38 5.63
CA TYR A 38 9.75 -7.45 4.78
C TYR A 38 8.27 -7.22 4.42
N PRO A 39 7.75 -7.83 3.34
CA PRO A 39 6.34 -7.74 3.01
C PRO A 39 5.48 -8.47 4.06
N VAL A 40 4.63 -7.74 4.74
CA VAL A 40 3.64 -8.30 5.69
C VAL A 40 2.34 -8.53 4.94
N HIS A 41 1.75 -9.71 5.08
CA HIS A 41 0.48 -10.04 4.45
C HIS A 41 -0.66 -9.23 5.08
N GLY A 42 -1.58 -8.72 4.25
CA GLY A 42 -2.75 -7.97 4.73
C GLY A 42 -2.49 -6.50 5.08
N ILE A 43 -1.25 -5.99 4.98
CA ILE A 43 -0.96 -4.57 5.18
C ILE A 43 -1.76 -3.68 4.21
N ASP A 44 -1.89 -4.09 2.95
CA ASP A 44 -2.60 -3.30 1.94
C ASP A 44 -4.09 -3.16 2.27
N ASP A 45 -4.72 -4.24 2.77
CA ASP A 45 -6.12 -4.27 3.17
C ASP A 45 -6.35 -3.47 4.48
N ALA A 46 -5.43 -3.61 5.44
CA ALA A 46 -5.43 -2.86 6.70
C ALA A 46 -5.26 -1.34 6.45
N LEU A 47 -4.37 -0.97 5.54
CA LEU A 47 -4.17 0.43 5.11
C LEU A 47 -5.31 0.94 4.22
N GLY A 48 -6.13 0.04 3.67
CA GLY A 48 -7.21 0.41 2.75
C GLY A 48 -6.70 0.94 1.41
N ILE A 49 -5.56 0.42 0.94
CA ILE A 49 -4.98 0.82 -0.34
C ILE A 49 -5.81 0.18 -1.46
N GLU A 50 -6.34 1.02 -2.36
CA GLU A 50 -7.05 0.50 -3.53
C GLU A 50 -6.11 -0.31 -4.43
N ARG A 51 -6.64 -1.40 -5.01
CA ARG A 51 -5.89 -2.23 -5.95
C ARG A 51 -5.38 -1.38 -7.11
N SER A 52 -4.07 -1.48 -7.36
CA SER A 52 -3.43 -0.78 -8.46
C SER A 52 -4.00 -1.23 -9.81
N ARG A 53 -4.18 -0.26 -10.73
CA ARG A 53 -4.66 -0.48 -12.10
C ARG A 53 -3.55 -0.97 -13.05
N LEU A 54 -2.34 -1.19 -12.54
CA LEU A 54 -1.19 -1.68 -13.30
C LEU A 54 -1.44 -3.00 -14.06
N PRO A 55 -2.14 -4.01 -13.51
CA PRO A 55 -2.37 -5.26 -14.24
C PRO A 55 -3.19 -5.06 -15.52
N ILE A 56 -4.19 -4.16 -15.48
CA ILE A 56 -5.03 -3.85 -16.64
C ILE A 56 -4.21 -3.15 -17.71
N ALA A 57 -3.39 -2.17 -17.32
CA ALA A 57 -2.51 -1.47 -18.25
C ALA A 57 -1.48 -2.43 -18.89
N ALA A 58 -0.85 -3.29 -18.08
CA ALA A 58 0.09 -4.30 -18.57
C ALA A 58 -0.56 -5.26 -19.58
N PHE A 59 -1.80 -5.69 -19.32
CA PHE A 59 -2.55 -6.54 -20.25
C PHE A 59 -2.82 -5.85 -21.58
N LEU A 60 -3.30 -4.60 -21.56
CA LEU A 60 -3.57 -3.83 -22.77
C LEU A 60 -2.28 -3.58 -23.57
N TYR A 61 -1.19 -3.25 -22.90
CA TYR A 61 0.10 -3.06 -23.58
C TYR A 61 0.63 -4.38 -24.18
N GLY A 62 0.44 -5.51 -23.49
CA GLY A 62 0.74 -6.83 -24.04
C GLY A 62 -0.06 -7.14 -25.30
N LEU A 63 -1.38 -6.86 -25.30
CA LEU A 63 -2.23 -7.02 -26.49
C LEU A 63 -1.80 -6.11 -27.64
N THR A 64 -1.46 -4.85 -27.37
CA THR A 64 -0.95 -3.96 -28.42
C THR A 64 0.36 -4.49 -29.01
N GLY A 65 1.30 -4.95 -28.18
CA GLY A 65 2.56 -5.53 -28.66
C GLY A 65 2.34 -6.77 -29.53
N LEU A 66 1.42 -7.65 -29.13
CA LEU A 66 1.05 -8.83 -29.91
C LEU A 66 0.38 -8.47 -31.25
N ALA A 67 -0.49 -7.45 -31.26
CA ALA A 67 -1.12 -6.97 -32.48
C ALA A 67 -0.11 -6.40 -33.49
N PHE A 68 0.90 -5.65 -33.02
CA PHE A 68 1.98 -5.13 -33.87
C PHE A 68 2.97 -6.22 -34.32
N ALA A 69 3.15 -7.29 -33.54
CA ALA A 69 4.03 -8.40 -33.93
C ALA A 69 3.42 -9.29 -35.03
N LEU A 70 2.08 -9.33 -35.14
CA LEU A 70 1.35 -10.14 -36.13
C LEU A 70 1.01 -9.39 -37.42
N TRP A 71 1.21 -8.06 -37.46
CA TRP A 71 0.97 -7.23 -38.64
C TRP A 71 2.12 -7.30 -39.64
#